data_AF-A0A8T4JGM3-F1
#
_entry.id   AF-A0A8T4JGM3-F1
#
_cell.length_a   1.000
_cell.length_b   1.000
_cell.length_c   1.000
_cell.angle_alpha   90.00
_cell.angle_beta   90.00
_cell.angle_gamma   90.00
#
_symmetry.space_group_name_H-M   'P 1'
#
loop_
_entity.id
_entity.type
_entity.pdbx_description
1 polymer ?
#
loop_
_entity_poly.entity_id
_entity_poly.type
_entity_poly.pdbx_seq_one_letter_code
_entity_poly.pdbx_strand_id
1 'polypeptide(L)'
;MNTMYTAVVERTQEIGIMKAIGARNSNIMLIFLIESGLLGLVGGIIGVAFGLGISYTTELLGAIWIGSPYLKAWWSWGLIFSALAFSFVTGTASGLAPAWQASKKKPVESLRYE
;
A
#
# COMPACT_ATOMS: atom_id res chain seq x y z
N MET A 1 6.50 5.10 -1.12
CA MET A 1 6.96 6.36 -0.49
C MET A 1 6.92 7.56 -1.43
N ASN A 2 7.68 7.61 -2.54
CA ASN A 2 7.69 8.79 -3.43
C ASN A 2 6.30 9.19 -3.97
N THR A 3 5.48 8.22 -4.35
CA THR A 3 4.11 8.46 -4.81
C THR A 3 3.24 9.12 -3.73
N MET A 4 3.28 8.60 -2.50
CA MET A 4 2.58 9.20 -1.36
C MET A 4 3.10 10.59 -1.01
N TYR A 5 4.40 10.85 -1.19
CA TYR A 5 4.97 12.17 -0.99
C TYR A 5 4.39 13.19 -1.97
N THR A 6 4.35 12.84 -3.26
CA THR A 6 3.72 13.68 -4.29
C THR A 6 2.24 13.91 -4.01
N ALA A 7 1.50 12.85 -3.62
CA ALA A 7 0.08 12.98 -3.28
C ALA A 7 -0.17 13.93 -2.10
N VAL A 8 0.71 13.97 -1.09
CA VAL A 8 0.63 14.93 0.02
C VAL A 8 0.84 16.36 -0.47
N VAL A 9 1.77 16.58 -1.40
CA VAL A 9 2.03 17.90 -1.97
C VAL A 9 0.81 18.39 -2.76
N GLU A 10 0.24 17.55 -3.62
CA GLU A 10 -0.96 17.85 -4.41
C GLU A 10 -2.18 18.16 -3.52
N ARG A 11 -2.35 17.44 -2.41
CA ARG A 11 -3.47 17.62 -1.46
C ARG A 11 -3.18 18.61 -0.32
N THR A 12 -2.15 19.45 -0.45
CA THR A 12 -1.76 20.40 0.63
C THR A 12 -2.89 21.37 0.97
N GLN A 13 -3.67 21.85 -0.01
CA GLN A 13 -4.81 22.74 0.23
C GLN A 13 -5.94 22.04 1.00
N GLU A 14 -6.28 20.81 0.65
CA GLU A 14 -7.30 20.02 1.35
C GLU A 14 -6.92 19.80 2.82
N ILE A 15 -5.65 19.47 3.08
CA ILE A 15 -5.09 19.34 4.44
C ILE A 15 -5.22 20.67 5.20
N GLY A 16 -4.93 21.79 4.54
CA GLY A 16 -5.08 23.13 5.08
C GLY A 16 -6.51 23.44 5.52
N ILE A 17 -7.48 23.16 4.65
CA ILE A 17 -8.92 23.36 4.92
C ILE A 17 -9.36 22.47 6.10
N MET A 18 -9.01 21.18 6.08
CA MET A 18 -9.33 20.25 7.17
C MET A 18 -8.79 20.75 8.53
N LYS A 19 -7.57 21.28 8.57
CA LYS A 19 -7.01 21.84 9.80
C LYS A 19 -7.65 23.16 10.21
N ALA A 20 -8.04 24.00 9.25
CA ALA A 20 -8.71 25.27 9.52
C ALA A 20 -10.08 25.07 10.18
N ILE A 21 -10.79 23.99 9.83
CA ILE A 21 -12.05 23.58 10.48
C ILE A 21 -11.85 22.78 11.79
N GLY A 22 -10.61 22.59 12.24
CA GLY A 22 -10.29 21.98 13.53
C GLY A 22 -9.85 20.51 13.51
N ALA A 23 -9.54 19.92 12.35
CA ALA A 23 -9.01 18.55 12.31
C ALA A 23 -7.65 18.46 13.03
N ARG A 24 -7.48 17.45 13.88
CA ARG A 24 -6.21 17.22 14.58
C ARG A 24 -5.18 16.59 13.65
N ASN A 25 -3.90 16.77 13.96
CA ASN A 25 -2.80 16.13 13.22
C ASN A 25 -2.96 14.59 13.18
N SER A 26 -3.51 13.99 14.24
CA SER A 26 -3.80 12.55 14.30
C SER A 26 -4.86 12.11 13.29
N ASN A 27 -5.88 12.93 13.00
CA ASN A 27 -6.89 12.60 12.00
C ASN A 27 -6.27 12.52 10.60
N ILE A 28 -5.46 13.52 10.25
CA ILE A 28 -4.77 13.58 8.96
C ILE A 28 -3.79 12.41 8.83
N MET A 29 -3.02 12.14 9.89
CA MET A 29 -2.09 11.01 9.91
C MET A 29 -2.83 9.68 9.68
N LEU A 30 -3.96 9.46 10.35
CA LEU A 30 -4.76 8.24 10.20
C LEU A 30 -5.30 8.07 8.77
N ILE A 31 -5.77 9.14 8.13
CA ILE A 31 -6.26 9.10 6.74
C ILE A 31 -5.16 8.60 5.80
N PHE A 32 -3.98 9.22 5.83
CA PHE A 32 -2.87 8.86 4.96
C PHE A 32 -2.29 7.47 5.26
N LEU A 33 -2.33 7.02 6.53
CA LEU A 33 -1.92 5.67 6.91
C LEU A 33 -2.87 4.60 6.39
N ILE A 34 -4.18 4.86 6.46
CA ILE A 34 -5.20 3.97 5.90
C ILE A 34 -5.06 3.94 4.37
N GLU A 35 -4.88 5.09 3.71
CA GLU A 35 -4.67 5.15 2.26
C GLU A 35 -3.43 4.34 1.84
N SER A 36 -2.31 4.49 2.55
CA SER A 36 -1.09 3.73 2.29
C SER A 36 -1.25 2.24 2.54
N GLY A 37 -1.97 1.85 3.59
CA GLY A 37 -2.29 0.46 3.89
C GLY A 37 -3.18 -0.16 2.83
N LEU A 38 -4.23 0.54 2.39
CA LEU A 38 -5.11 0.10 1.31
C LEU A 38 -4.36 -0.07 -0.01
N LEU A 39 -3.46 0.85 -0.36
CA LEU A 39 -2.58 0.69 -1.52
C LEU A 39 -1.68 -0.55 -1.39
N GLY A 40 -1.16 -0.81 -0.18
CA GLY A 40 -0.42 -2.04 0.14
C GLY A 40 -1.26 -3.32 0.01
N LEU A 41 -2.54 -3.28 0.38
CA LEU A 41 -3.47 -4.39 0.19
C LEU A 41 -3.77 -4.64 -1.28
N VAL A 42 -4.05 -3.59 -2.05
CA VAL A 42 -4.27 -3.72 -3.51
C VAL A 42 -3.03 -4.32 -4.17
N GLY A 43 -1.85 -3.82 -3.84
CA GLY A 43 -0.59 -4.39 -4.31
C GLY A 43 -0.40 -5.86 -3.88
N GLY A 44 -0.77 -6.20 -2.65
CA GLY A 44 -0.75 -7.58 -2.14
C GLY A 44 -1.69 -8.52 -2.88
N ILE A 45 -2.92 -8.10 -3.15
CA ILE A 45 -3.90 -8.89 -3.91
C ILE A 45 -3.37 -9.17 -5.33
N ILE A 46 -2.85 -8.14 -5.99
CA ILE A 46 -2.24 -8.27 -7.31
C ILE A 46 -1.03 -9.21 -7.23
N GLY A 47 -0.14 -9.03 -6.24
CA GLY A 47 1.02 -9.87 -6.03
C GLY A 47 0.68 -11.34 -5.80
N VAL A 48 -0.34 -11.64 -5.00
CA VAL A 48 -0.83 -13.01 -4.78
C VAL A 48 -1.39 -13.60 -6.07
N ALA A 49 -2.20 -12.85 -6.82
CA ALA A 49 -2.75 -13.31 -8.09
C ALA A 49 -1.63 -13.66 -9.09
N PHE A 50 -0.63 -12.80 -9.22
CA PHE A 50 0.55 -13.07 -10.05
C PHE A 50 1.38 -14.24 -9.53
N GLY A 51 1.60 -14.34 -8.22
CA GLY A 51 2.34 -15.44 -7.60
C GLY A 51 1.70 -16.80 -7.87
N LEU A 52 0.38 -16.90 -7.72
CA LEU A 52 -0.38 -18.10 -8.07
C LEU A 52 -0.30 -18.40 -9.57
N GLY A 53 -0.46 -17.39 -10.43
CA GLY A 53 -0.35 -17.55 -11.88
C GLY A 53 1.03 -18.08 -12.31
N ILE A 54 2.11 -17.56 -11.73
CA ILE A 54 3.48 -18.04 -11.99
C ILE A 54 3.64 -19.47 -11.45
N SER A 55 3.10 -19.78 -10.28
CA SER A 55 3.19 -21.14 -9.71
C SER A 55 2.49 -22.18 -10.60
N TYR A 56 1.33 -21.87 -11.17
CA TYR A 56 0.62 -22.80 -12.07
C TYR A 56 1.31 -22.95 -13.43
N THR A 57 1.82 -21.84 -13.99
CA THR A 57 2.53 -21.89 -15.27
C THR A 57 3.85 -22.65 -15.17
N THR A 58 4.57 -22.51 -14.05
CA THR A 58 5.80 -23.27 -13.78
C THR A 58 5.53 -24.76 -13.56
N GLU A 59 4.44 -25.14 -12.89
CA GLU A 59 3.99 -26.54 -12.80
C GLU A 59 3.68 -27.13 -14.18
N LEU A 60 2.92 -26.41 -15.02
CA LEU A 60 2.57 -26.86 -16.37
C LEU A 60 3.81 -27.04 -17.25
N LEU A 61 4.73 -26.07 -17.24
CA LEU A 61 5.98 -26.16 -18.00
C LEU A 61 6.87 -27.30 -17.47
N GLY A 62 6.96 -27.47 -16.16
CA GLY A 62 7.71 -28.58 -15.55
C GLY A 62 7.15 -29.95 -15.96
N ALA A 63 5.83 -30.11 -16.00
CA ALA A 63 5.18 -31.33 -16.46
C ALA A 63 5.48 -31.66 -17.93
N ILE A 64 5.51 -30.65 -18.80
CA ILE A 64 5.79 -30.81 -20.24
C ILE A 64 7.27 -31.13 -20.51
N TRP A 65 8.19 -30.46 -19.81
CA TRP A 65 9.63 -30.55 -20.11
C TRP A 65 10.36 -31.66 -19.34
N ILE A 66 9.98 -31.94 -18.09
CA ILE A 66 10.68 -32.88 -17.19
C ILE A 66 9.96 -34.24 -17.14
N GLY A 67 8.70 -34.33 -17.59
CA GLY A 67 7.96 -35.58 -17.70
C GLY A 67 7.57 -36.24 -16.38
N SER A 68 7.73 -35.54 -15.24
CA SER A 68 7.38 -36.06 -13.91
C SER A 68 6.83 -34.93 -13.01
N PRO A 69 5.78 -35.17 -12.20
CA PRO A 69 5.09 -34.15 -11.42
C PRO A 69 5.83 -33.82 -10.11
N TYR A 70 7.12 -33.50 -10.19
CA TYR A 70 7.92 -33.12 -9.00
C TYR A 70 7.64 -31.69 -8.53
N LEU A 71 7.18 -30.81 -9.42
CA LEU A 71 6.79 -29.43 -9.10
C LEU A 71 5.28 -29.35 -8.94
N LYS A 72 4.77 -29.57 -7.72
CA LYS A 72 3.38 -29.24 -7.38
C LYS A 72 3.32 -27.88 -6.71
N ALA A 73 2.47 -27.00 -7.24
CA ALA A 73 2.16 -25.73 -6.59
C ALA A 73 1.46 -25.99 -5.25
N TRP A 74 2.21 -25.88 -4.15
CA TRP A 74 1.62 -25.95 -2.81
C TRP A 74 1.20 -24.55 -2.36
N TRP A 75 -0.10 -24.35 -2.24
CA TRP A 75 -0.68 -23.12 -1.68
C TRP A 75 -1.55 -23.46 -0.48
N SER A 76 -1.52 -22.57 0.51
CA SER A 76 -2.32 -22.66 1.71
C SER A 76 -3.02 -21.33 1.94
N TRP A 77 -4.26 -21.37 2.41
CA TRP A 77 -4.99 -20.17 2.82
C TRP A 77 -4.19 -19.35 3.84
N GLY A 78 -3.43 -20.01 4.72
CA GLY A 78 -2.55 -19.33 5.66
C GLY A 78 -1.45 -18.50 4.99
N LEU A 79 -0.87 -18.99 3.88
CA LEU A 79 0.14 -18.25 3.12
C LEU A 79 -0.47 -17.00 2.49
N ILE A 80 -1.66 -17.11 1.88
CA ILE A 80 -2.36 -15.99 1.26
C ILE A 80 -2.68 -14.91 2.30
N PHE A 81 -3.29 -15.29 3.43
CA PHE A 81 -3.60 -14.35 4.50
C PHE A 81 -2.35 -13.69 5.08
N SER A 82 -1.27 -14.46 5.29
CA SER A 82 -0.01 -13.91 5.79
C SER A 82 0.64 -12.94 4.80
N ALA A 83 0.58 -13.22 3.49
CA ALA A 83 1.09 -12.36 2.44
C ALA A 83 0.31 -11.04 2.36
N LEU A 84 -1.03 -11.09 2.43
CA LEU A 84 -1.87 -9.89 2.45
C LEU A 84 -1.66 -9.06 3.73
N ALA A 85 -1.54 -9.71 4.88
CA ALA A 85 -1.23 -9.02 6.13
C ALA A 85 0.15 -8.34 6.04
N PHE A 86 1.15 -9.03 5.48
CA PHE A 86 2.48 -8.48 5.26
C PHE A 86 2.45 -7.29 4.28
N SER A 87 1.69 -7.37 3.19
CA SER A 87 1.57 -6.28 2.21
C SER A 87 0.89 -5.05 2.82
N PHE A 88 -0.14 -5.25 3.66
CA PHE A 88 -0.78 -4.16 4.39
C PHE A 88 0.20 -3.49 5.36
N VAL A 89 0.90 -4.28 6.20
CA VAL A 89 1.86 -3.76 7.18
C VAL A 89 2.99 -2.99 6.49
N THR A 90 3.54 -3.53 5.41
CA THR A 90 4.61 -2.87 4.64
C THR A 90 4.10 -1.61 3.93
N GLY A 91 2.88 -1.62 3.39
CA GLY A 91 2.23 -0.45 2.81
C GLY A 91 2.03 0.67 3.83
N THR A 92 1.44 0.35 4.99
CA THR A 92 1.27 1.30 6.09
C THR A 92 2.60 1.81 6.61
N ALA A 93 3.61 0.94 6.77
CA ALA A 93 4.94 1.34 7.23
C ALA A 93 5.61 2.32 6.26
N SER A 94 5.48 2.09 4.94
CA SER A 94 5.96 3.01 3.90
C SER A 94 5.26 4.37 3.96
N GLY A 95 4.00 4.39 4.39
CA GLY A 95 3.16 5.58 4.54
C GLY A 95 3.45 6.43 5.79
N LEU A 96 4.14 5.90 6.80
CA LEU A 96 4.36 6.59 8.07
C LEU A 96 5.09 7.93 7.91
N ALA A 97 6.19 7.94 7.17
CA ALA A 97 6.98 9.15 6.94
C ALA A 97 6.18 10.25 6.21
N PRO A 98 5.55 9.99 5.04
CA PRO A 98 4.75 11.02 4.36
C PRO A 98 3.49 11.42 5.16
N ALA A 99 2.81 10.48 5.83
CA ALA A 99 1.65 10.79 6.68
C ALA A 99 2.03 11.72 7.84
N TRP A 100 3.19 11.50 8.45
CA TRP A 100 3.68 12.37 9.51
C TRP A 100 3.99 13.79 9.00
N GLN A 101 4.60 13.90 7.82
CA GLN A 101 4.87 15.18 7.19
C GLN A 101 3.58 15.93 6.82
N ALA A 102 2.60 15.24 6.23
CA ALA A 102 1.26 15.77 5.96
C ALA A 102 0.59 16.29 7.24
N SER A 103 0.65 15.50 8.32
CA SER A 103 0.08 15.86 9.62
C SER A 103 0.73 17.09 10.26
N LYS A 104 1.93 17.50 9.84
CA LYS A 104 2.65 18.67 10.39
C LYS A 104 2.56 19.93 9.55
N LYS A 105 1.96 19.89 8.35
CA LYS A 105 1.75 21.07 7.49
C LYS A 105 0.91 22.13 8.20
N LYS A 106 1.30 23.40 8.11
CA LYS A 106 0.60 24.52 8.76
C LYS A 106 -0.50 25.08 7.84
N PRO A 107 -1.71 25.38 8.35
CA PRO A 107 -2.83 25.91 7.55
C PRO A 107 -2.51 27.25 6.86
N VAL A 108 -1.70 28.07 7.54
CA VAL A 108 -1.32 29.42 7.09
C VAL A 108 -0.43 29.38 5.86
N GLU A 109 0.37 28.33 5.67
CA GLU A 109 1.20 28.16 4.47
C GLU A 109 0.39 27.61 3.29
N SER A 110 -0.62 26.78 3.54
CA SER A 110 -1.45 26.17 2.49
C SER A 110 -2.46 27.12 1.82
N LEU A 111 -2.90 28.17 2.52
CA LEU A 111 -3.87 29.16 2.01
C LEU A 111 -3.20 30.42 1.43
N ARG A 112 -1.88 30.54 1.60
CA ARG A 112 -1.08 31.70 1.18
C ARG A 112 -0.27 31.43 -0.09
N TYR A 113 -0.46 30.25 -0.70
CA TYR A 113 -0.05 29.96 -2.07
C TYR A 113 -1.11 30.52 -3.03
N GLU A 114 -1.19 31.86 -3.06
CA GLU A 114 -1.24 32.66 -4.28
C GLU A 114 -0.02 33.59 -4.24
#